data_AF-A0A915M8C6-F1
#
_entry.id   AF-A0A915M8C6-F1
#
_cell.length_a   1.000
_cell.length_b   1.000
_cell.length_c   1.000
_cell.angle_alpha   90.00
_cell.angle_beta   90.00
_cell.angle_gamma   90.00
#
_symmetry.space_group_name_H-M   'P 1'
#
loop_
_entity.id
_entity.type
_entity.pdbx_description
1 polymer ?
#
loop_
_entity_poly.entity_id
_entity_poly.type
_entity_poly.pdbx_seq_one_letter_code
_entity_poly.pdbx_strand_id
1 'polypeptide(L)' 'MSSTKTKREGKDSHNEQEMNDIQEVFQFYDTKGDGRVKVDQLGHCLRSLGLCPTEAQIAKLTENASERISVEQARK' A
#
# COMPACT_ATOMS: atom_id res chain seq x y z
N MET A 1 36.48 2.00 -27.58
CA MET A 1 35.77 3.28 -27.35
C MET A 1 34.32 2.97 -27.04
N SER A 2 33.86 3.52 -25.92
CA SER A 2 32.47 3.87 -25.59
C SER A 2 31.43 2.76 -25.39
N SER A 3 31.17 2.56 -24.09
CA SER A 3 30.11 1.81 -23.44
C SER A 3 28.70 2.24 -23.88
N THR A 4 27.81 1.26 -24.06
CA THR A 4 26.37 1.49 -24.18
C THR A 4 25.75 1.72 -22.80
N LYS A 5 25.32 2.96 -22.58
CA LYS A 5 24.50 3.42 -21.45
C LYS A 5 23.02 3.26 -21.83
N THR A 6 22.18 3.00 -20.82
CA THR A 6 20.78 3.47 -20.65
C THR A 6 19.74 2.35 -20.55
N LYS A 7 19.32 2.05 -19.32
CA LYS A 7 17.92 2.24 -18.86
C LYS A 7 17.88 2.15 -17.32
N ARG A 8 18.15 3.27 -16.65
CA ARG A 8 17.67 3.48 -15.27
C ARG A 8 16.33 4.16 -15.43
N GLU A 9 15.24 3.44 -15.23
CA GLU A 9 13.90 4.04 -15.14
C GLU A 9 13.71 4.60 -13.73
N GLY A 10 13.17 5.81 -13.68
CA GLY A 10 13.06 6.62 -12.47
C GLY A 10 12.17 5.98 -11.42
N LYS A 11 12.78 5.62 -10.28
CA LYS A 11 12.12 5.39 -9.00
C LYS A 11 11.78 6.74 -8.38
N ASP A 12 10.68 7.37 -8.80
CA ASP A 12 10.07 8.46 -8.01
C ASP A 12 8.60 8.69 -8.42
N SER A 13 8.29 8.59 -9.72
CA SER A 13 6.93 8.86 -10.24
C SER A 13 5.91 7.75 -9.97
N HIS A 14 6.35 6.54 -9.62
CA HIS A 14 5.45 5.42 -9.35
C HIS A 14 4.84 5.48 -7.94
N ASN A 15 5.53 6.14 -6.99
CA ASN A 15 5.12 6.12 -5.59
C ASN A 15 3.91 7.04 -5.33
N GLU A 16 3.74 8.13 -6.08
CA GLU A 16 2.62 9.04 -5.87
C GLU A 16 1.30 8.47 -6.42
N GLN A 17 1.35 7.81 -7.58
CA GLN A 17 0.20 7.07 -8.12
C GLN A 17 -0.19 5.92 -7.20
N GLU A 18 0.78 5.12 -6.76
CA GLU A 18 0.53 4.03 -5.80
C GLU A 18 -0.09 4.56 -4.50
N MET A 19 0.35 5.73 -4.02
CA MET A 19 -0.22 6.37 -2.83
C MET A 19 -1.69 6.77 -3.07
N ASN A 20 -2.00 7.30 -4.25
CA ASN A 20 -3.34 7.73 -4.60
C ASN A 20 -4.28 6.53 -4.76
N ASP A 21 -3.81 5.45 -5.40
CA ASP A 21 -4.54 4.20 -5.52
C ASP A 21 -4.82 3.59 -4.13
N ILE A 22 -3.79 3.50 -3.27
CA ILE A 22 -3.95 3.01 -1.89
C ILE A 22 -4.96 3.88 -1.14
N GLN A 23 -4.85 5.21 -1.26
CA GLN A 23 -5.73 6.15 -0.56
C GLN A 23 -7.17 6.06 -1.04
N GLU A 24 -7.41 5.88 -2.33
CA GLU A 24 -8.74 5.71 -2.91
C GLU A 24 -9.38 4.43 -2.40
N VAL A 25 -8.63 3.32 -2.44
CA VAL A 25 -9.08 2.04 -1.91
C VAL A 25 -9.33 2.14 -0.39
N PHE A 26 -8.44 2.78 0.37
CA PHE A 26 -8.66 2.96 1.80
C PHE A 26 -9.92 3.77 2.11
N GLN A 27 -10.17 4.86 1.38
CA GLN A 27 -11.42 5.62 1.51
C GLN A 27 -12.64 4.78 1.17
N PHE A 28 -12.54 3.91 0.15
CA PHE A 28 -13.64 3.03 -0.22
C PHE A 28 -14.02 2.05 0.90
N TYR A 29 -13.03 1.52 1.62
CA TYR A 29 -13.25 0.59 2.76
C TYR A 29 -13.43 1.31 4.11
N ASP A 30 -13.12 2.60 4.19
CA ASP A 30 -13.23 3.38 5.42
C ASP A 30 -14.67 3.81 5.71
N THR A 31 -15.35 2.96 6.47
CA THR A 31 -16.70 3.23 6.99
C THR A 31 -16.80 4.39 7.99
N LYS A 32 -15.67 4.87 8.53
CA LYS A 32 -15.64 5.87 9.61
C LYS A 32 -15.16 7.24 9.13
N GLY A 33 -14.44 7.31 8.00
CA GLY A 33 -13.88 8.54 7.45
C GLY A 33 -12.65 9.06 8.22
N ASP A 34 -11.96 8.22 8.99
CA ASP A 34 -10.72 8.55 9.70
C ASP A 34 -9.44 8.13 8.96
N GLY A 35 -9.56 7.72 7.68
CA GLY A 35 -8.45 7.29 6.84
C GLY A 35 -7.87 5.94 7.27
N ARG A 36 -8.69 5.07 7.88
CA ARG A 36 -8.26 3.80 8.46
C ARG A 36 -9.15 2.63 8.06
N VAL A 37 -8.54 1.52 7.67
CA VAL A 37 -9.26 0.27 7.33
C VAL A 37 -8.96 -0.81 8.37
N LYS A 38 -9.89 -1.75 8.55
CA LYS A 38 -9.67 -2.90 9.43
C LYS A 38 -8.59 -3.81 8.85
N VAL A 39 -7.83 -4.48 9.73
CA VAL A 39 -6.81 -5.48 9.32
C VAL A 39 -7.38 -6.53 8.36
N ASP A 40 -8.60 -6.99 8.65
CA ASP A 40 -9.32 -7.98 7.85
C ASP A 40 -9.63 -7.50 6.42
N GLN A 41 -9.85 -6.19 6.26
CA GLN A 41 -10.10 -5.54 4.97
C GLN A 41 -8.80 -5.13 4.28
N LEU A 42 -7.71 -4.91 5.01
CA LEU A 42 -6.41 -4.55 4.45
C LEU A 42 -5.94 -5.54 3.39
N GLY A 43 -6.11 -6.85 3.63
CA GLY A 43 -5.78 -7.88 2.66
C GLY A 43 -6.57 -7.76 1.35
N HIS A 44 -7.85 -7.39 1.45
CA HIS A 44 -8.67 -7.10 0.28
C HIS A 44 -8.24 -5.81 -0.41
N CYS A 45 -7.95 -4.74 0.34
CA CYS A 45 -7.44 -3.48 -0.19
C CYS A 45 -6.17 -3.68 -1.01
N LEU A 46 -5.18 -4.36 -0.43
CA LEU A 46 -3.88 -4.60 -1.08
C LEU A 46 -4.03 -5.46 -2.33
N ARG A 47 -4.91 -6.49 -2.30
CA ARG A 47 -5.22 -7.29 -3.49
C ARG A 47 -5.93 -6.50 -4.58
N SER A 48 -6.80 -5.56 -4.24
CA SER A 48 -7.43 -4.65 -5.21
C SER A 48 -6.42 -3.76 -5.94
N LEU A 49 -5.28 -3.47 -5.31
CA LEU A 49 -4.17 -2.71 -5.88
C LEU A 49 -3.23 -3.58 -6.74
N GLY A 50 -3.52 -4.87 -6.88
CA GLY A 50 -2.64 -5.83 -7.57
C GLY A 50 -1.46 -6.30 -6.72
N LEU A 51 -1.45 -6.00 -5.42
CA LEU A 51 -0.45 -6.53 -4.49
C LEU A 51 -0.92 -7.91 -3.98
N CYS A 52 0.00 -8.85 -3.86
CA CYS A 52 -0.27 -10.18 -3.31
C CYS A 52 0.35 -10.34 -1.91
N PRO A 53 -0.13 -9.62 -0.88
CA PRO A 53 0.40 -9.77 0.46
C PRO A 53 -0.01 -11.12 1.05
N THR A 54 0.91 -11.72 1.79
CA THR A 54 0.65 -12.90 2.62
C THR A 54 0.02 -12.51 3.95
N GLU A 55 -0.69 -13.43 4.60
CA GLU A 55 -1.28 -13.20 5.93
C GLU A 55 -0.21 -12.81 6.95
N ALA A 56 1.00 -13.37 6.85
CA ALA A 56 2.13 -12.99 7.69
C ALA A 56 2.57 -11.53 7.48
N GLN A 57 2.54 -11.03 6.23
CA GLN A 57 2.85 -9.62 5.95
C GLN A 57 1.75 -8.70 6.50
N ILE A 58 0.48 -9.06 6.31
CA ILE A 58 -0.65 -8.31 6.87
C ILE A 58 -0.54 -8.27 8.40
N ALA A 59 -0.32 -9.42 9.04
CA ALA A 59 -0.14 -9.51 10.49
C ALA A 59 1.03 -8.66 10.98
N LYS A 60 2.13 -8.59 10.24
CA LYS A 60 3.28 -7.75 10.58
C LYS A 60 3.00 -6.26 10.42
N LEU A 61 2.27 -5.87 9.36
CA LEU A 61 1.82 -4.49 9.16
C LEU A 61 0.86 -4.05 10.27
N THR A 62 0.07 -4.99 10.81
CA THR A 62 -0.89 -4.71 11.86
C THR A 62 -0.42 -5.09 13.26
N GLU A 63 0.79 -5.62 13.41
CA GLU A 63 1.37 -5.99 14.72
C GLU A 63 1.41 -4.78 15.66
N ASN A 64 1.71 -3.61 15.10
CA ASN A 64 1.78 -2.34 15.81
C ASN A 64 0.46 -1.54 15.72
N ALA A 65 -0.58 -2.09 15.08
CA ALA A 65 -1.88 -1.45 14.89
C ALA A 65 -2.97 -2.20 15.66
N SER A 66 -3.71 -1.53 16.55
CA SER A 66 -4.59 -2.22 17.50
C SER A 66 -5.80 -2.93 16.88
N GLU A 67 -6.24 -2.55 15.67
CA GLU A 67 -7.34 -3.21 14.93
C GLU A 67 -7.55 -2.60 13.54
N ARG A 68 -7.05 -1.37 13.34
CA ARG A 68 -7.21 -0.58 12.13
C ARG A 68 -5.89 0.03 11.73
N ILE A 69 -5.59 0.02 10.44
CA ILE A 69 -4.36 0.54 9.84
C ILE A 69 -4.65 1.77 8.98
N SER A 70 -3.75 2.74 8.98
CA SER A 70 -3.80 3.92 8.10
C SER A 70 -2.99 3.68 6.81
N VAL A 71 -3.30 4.42 5.74
CA VAL A 71 -2.55 4.39 4.47
C VAL A 71 -1.03 4.49 4.69
N GLU A 72 -0.60 5.41 5.56
CA GLU A 72 0.82 5.60 5.86
C GLU A 72 1.50 4.38 6.51
N GLN A 73 0.74 3.60 7.29
CA GLN A 73 1.25 2.39 7.93
C GLN A 73 1.31 1.22 6.94
N ALA A 74 0.41 1.18 5.95
CA ALA A 74 0.39 0.14 4.93
C ALA A 74 1.54 0.23 3.91
N ARG A 75 2.20 1.39 3.80
CA ARG A 75 3.37 1.61 2.93
C ARG A 75 4.69 1.09 3.52
N LYS A 76 4.75 0.90 4.84
CA LYS A 76 6.00 0.72 5.59
C LYS A 76 6.47 -0.73 5.64
#